data_AF-A0A9R1UV80-F1
#
_entry.id   AF-A0A9R1UV80-F1
#
_cell.length_a   1.000
_cell.length_b   1.000
_cell.length_c   1.000
_cell.angle_alpha   90.00
_cell.angle_beta   90.00
_cell.angle_gamma   90.00
#
_symmetry.space_group_name_H-M   'P 1'
#
loop_
_entity.id
_entity.type
_entity.pdbx_description
1 polymer ?
#
loop_
_entity_poly.entity_id
_entity_poly.type
_entity_poly.pdbx_seq_one_letter_code
_entity_poly.pdbx_strand_id
1 'polypeptide(L)'
;MSLANSSNMNSVSIATTLGSSSRAPILIPEEYNSWVGHMNLHLNAINEDIWKCVEGTYITPENMATLATNQATQTEIIRKLELQAKKELMSRIPHSILSQMNDIILLNANKIWESLEN
;
A
#
# COMPACT_ATOMS: atom_id res chain seq x y z
N MET A 1 -2.07 20.04 48.45
CA MET A 1 -1.10 19.07 47.90
C MET A 1 -1.72 18.45 46.66
N SER A 2 -1.10 18.65 45.49
CA SER A 2 -1.55 18.14 44.19
C SER A 2 -0.65 16.99 43.75
N LEU A 3 -1.23 15.82 43.49
CA LEU A 3 -0.63 14.64 42.84
C LEU A 3 -1.81 13.76 42.41
N ALA A 4 -1.89 13.16 41.22
CA ALA A 4 -1.21 13.33 39.97
C ALA A 4 -2.16 12.70 38.92
N ASN A 5 -2.25 13.33 37.76
CA ASN A 5 -2.95 12.81 36.59
C ASN A 5 -2.37 11.44 36.21
N SER A 6 -3.19 10.40 36.13
CA SER A 6 -2.86 9.18 35.37
C SER A 6 -3.96 8.93 34.36
N SER A 7 -3.75 9.50 33.18
CA SER A 7 -4.43 9.14 31.94
C SER A 7 -4.21 7.66 31.68
N ASN A 8 -5.17 6.82 32.07
CA ASN A 8 -5.15 5.42 31.68
C ASN A 8 -5.89 5.28 30.34
N MET A 9 -5.11 4.84 29.35
CA MET A 9 -5.42 4.70 27.95
C MET A 9 -6.81 4.09 27.69
N ASN A 10 -7.60 4.80 26.87
CA ASN A 10 -8.79 4.26 26.24
C ASN A 10 -8.41 3.01 25.43
N SER A 11 -8.82 1.84 25.94
CA SER A 11 -8.96 0.61 25.15
C SER A 11 -10.07 0.84 24.12
N VAL A 12 -9.70 1.20 22.89
CA VAL A 12 -10.65 1.29 21.78
C VAL A 12 -11.03 -0.13 21.37
N SER A 13 -12.20 -0.58 21.81
CA SER A 13 -12.82 -1.82 21.36
C SER A 13 -13.27 -1.67 19.90
N ILE A 14 -12.68 -2.46 19.00
CA ILE A 14 -13.15 -2.62 17.62
C ILE A 14 -14.38 -3.55 17.66
N ALA A 15 -15.56 -2.98 17.83
CA ALA A 15 -16.82 -3.71 17.76
C ALA A 15 -17.35 -3.72 16.32
N THR A 16 -17.38 -4.94 15.78
CA THR A 16 -18.10 -5.43 14.61
C THR A 16 -19.45 -4.77 14.35
N THR A 17 -19.66 -4.25 13.13
CA THR A 17 -21.01 -4.07 12.58
C THR A 17 -21.11 -4.84 11.26
N LEU A 18 -21.65 -6.05 11.35
CA LEU A 18 -21.99 -6.93 10.22
C LEU A 18 -23.35 -6.49 9.66
N GLY A 19 -23.38 -6.04 8.41
CA GLY A 19 -24.65 -5.81 7.70
C GLY A 19 -24.59 -4.85 6.51
N SER A 20 -23.78 -5.13 5.48
CA SER A 20 -24.04 -4.69 4.10
C SER A 20 -23.02 -5.34 3.16
N SER A 21 -23.46 -5.77 1.98
CA SER A 21 -22.61 -6.29 0.90
C SER A 21 -21.85 -5.13 0.22
N SER A 22 -20.92 -4.56 0.97
CA SER A 22 -19.91 -3.60 0.55
C SER A 22 -18.76 -3.84 1.50
N ARG A 23 -17.64 -4.36 1.01
CA ARG A 23 -16.44 -4.51 1.84
C ARG A 23 -16.21 -3.13 2.47
N ALA A 24 -16.13 -3.07 3.80
CA ALA A 24 -15.80 -1.82 4.46
C ALA A 24 -14.31 -1.58 4.19
N PRO A 25 -13.87 -0.33 3.92
CA PRO A 25 -12.46 -0.04 3.79
C PRO A 25 -11.77 -0.53 5.05
N ILE A 26 -10.71 -1.33 4.86
CA ILE A 26 -10.09 -2.06 5.97
C ILE A 26 -9.43 -1.08 6.96
N LEU A 27 -9.10 0.13 6.49
CA LEU A 27 -8.72 1.29 7.29
C LEU A 27 -9.87 2.30 7.33
N ILE A 28 -10.10 2.96 8.47
CA ILE A 28 -11.00 4.12 8.50
C ILE A 28 -10.40 5.27 7.66
N PRO A 29 -11.20 6.17 7.08
CA PRO A 29 -10.72 7.16 6.11
C PRO A 29 -9.55 8.03 6.60
N GLU A 30 -9.54 8.45 7.86
CA GLU A 30 -8.44 9.24 8.44
C GLU A 30 -7.13 8.45 8.54
N GLU A 31 -7.22 7.18 8.97
CA GLU A 31 -6.07 6.27 9.05
C GLU A 31 -5.55 5.90 7.66
N TYR A 32 -6.47 5.69 6.71
CA TYR A 32 -6.14 5.46 5.31
C TYR A 32 -5.38 6.66 4.74
N ASN A 33 -5.90 7.88 4.85
CA ASN A 33 -5.24 9.07 4.33
C ASN A 33 -3.86 9.31 4.95
N SER A 34 -3.72 9.11 6.27
CA SER A 34 -2.41 9.21 6.93
C SER A 34 -1.44 8.12 6.45
N TRP A 35 -1.92 6.89 6.30
CA TRP A 35 -1.12 5.77 5.81
C TRP A 35 -0.70 5.98 4.35
N VAL A 36 -1.60 6.46 3.49
CA VAL A 36 -1.32 6.83 2.10
C VAL A 36 -0.21 7.88 2.04
N GLY A 37 -0.31 8.95 2.84
CA GLY A 37 0.72 9.98 2.92
C GLY A 37 2.09 9.42 3.32
N HIS A 38 2.13 8.52 4.32
CA HIS A 38 3.36 7.87 4.74
C HIS A 38 3.95 6.93 3.67
N MET A 39 3.11 6.15 3.00
CA MET A 39 3.54 5.26 1.92
C MET A 39 4.06 6.04 0.73
N ASN A 40 3.39 7.11 0.34
CA ASN A 40 3.81 7.99 -0.75
C ASN A 40 5.21 8.57 -0.48
N LEU A 41 5.44 9.13 0.71
CA LEU A 41 6.75 9.66 1.11
C LEU A 41 7.83 8.57 1.18
N HIS A 42 7.52 7.41 1.76
CA HIS A 42 8.47 6.31 1.90
C HIS A 42 8.89 5.71 0.56
N LEU A 43 7.92 5.43 -0.32
CA LEU A 43 8.20 4.81 -1.62
C LEU A 43 8.93 5.77 -2.56
N ASN A 44 8.54 7.05 -2.59
CA ASN A 44 9.27 8.07 -3.36
C ASN A 44 10.70 8.28 -2.85
N ALA A 45 10.95 8.15 -1.54
CA ALA A 45 12.30 8.24 -0.99
C ALA A 45 13.20 7.06 -1.43
N ILE A 46 12.62 5.91 -1.76
CA ILE A 46 13.35 4.75 -2.29
C ILE A 46 13.56 4.92 -3.80
N ASN A 47 12.48 5.10 -4.54
CA ASN A 47 12.46 5.34 -5.98
C ASN A 47 11.05 5.81 -6.40
N GLU A 48 10.95 6.95 -7.08
CA GLU A 48 9.68 7.49 -7.58
C GLU A 48 8.88 6.52 -8.45
N ASP A 49 9.56 5.64 -9.17
CA ASP A 49 8.92 4.65 -10.05
C ASP A 49 8.21 3.55 -9.26
N ILE A 50 8.63 3.29 -8.01
CA ILE A 50 7.94 2.34 -7.14
C ILE A 50 6.57 2.87 -6.75
N TRP A 51 6.45 4.18 -6.45
CA TRP A 51 5.17 4.80 -6.17
C TRP A 51 4.24 4.76 -7.40
N LYS A 52 4.78 5.06 -8.58
CA LYS A 52 4.04 4.94 -9.85
C LYS A 52 3.53 3.52 -10.10
N CYS A 53 4.29 2.48 -9.70
CA CYS A 53 3.80 1.09 -9.76
C CYS A 53 2.61 0.84 -8.83
N VAL A 54 2.61 1.43 -7.63
CA VAL A 54 1.48 1.34 -6.69
C VAL A 54 0.24 2.05 -7.23
N GLU A 55 0.39 3.26 -7.76
CA GLU A 55 -0.71 4.03 -8.37
C GLU A 55 -1.19 3.43 -9.71
N GLY A 56 -0.44 2.50 -10.30
CA GLY A 56 -0.72 1.99 -11.64
C GLY A 56 -0.44 3.01 -12.76
N THR A 57 0.30 4.08 -12.45
CA THR A 57 0.66 5.17 -13.36
C THR A 57 2.05 5.00 -13.96
N TYR A 58 2.76 3.91 -13.63
CA TYR A 58 4.08 3.63 -14.20
C TYR A 58 3.95 3.34 -15.70
N ILE A 59 4.25 4.35 -16.51
CA ILE A 59 4.39 4.23 -17.96
C ILE A 59 5.84 3.88 -18.25
N THR A 60 6.08 2.71 -18.85
CA THR A 60 7.38 2.39 -19.41
C THR A 60 7.74 3.45 -20.45
N PRO A 61 8.97 4.01 -20.42
CA PRO A 61 9.45 4.88 -21.49
C PRO A 61 9.76 4.04 -22.75
N GLU A 62 8.77 3.36 -23.31
CA GLU A 62 8.88 2.73 -24.63
C GLU A 62 8.93 3.78 -25.76
N ASN A 63 8.50 5.02 -25.48
CA ASN A 63 8.21 6.00 -26.53
C ASN A 63 9.15 7.22 -26.59
N MET A 64 10.14 7.39 -25.69
CA MET A 64 10.90 8.66 -25.61
C MET A 64 12.39 8.60 -25.94
N ALA A 65 13.04 7.44 -26.06
CA ALA A 65 14.41 7.39 -26.59
C ALA A 65 14.84 5.97 -27.00
N THR A 66 14.85 5.75 -28.32
CA THR A 66 15.93 5.11 -29.08
C THR A 66 16.71 3.93 -28.47
N LEU A 67 16.70 2.82 -29.23
CA LEU A 67 17.86 1.98 -29.55
C LEU A 67 18.55 1.25 -28.36
N ALA A 68 18.32 -0.07 -28.32
CA ALA A 68 19.21 -1.07 -27.71
C ALA A 68 19.15 -1.35 -26.19
N THR A 69 18.10 -0.94 -25.47
CA THR A 69 17.77 -1.70 -24.24
C THR A 69 16.91 -2.89 -24.65
N ASN A 70 17.50 -4.08 -24.63
CA ASN A 70 16.80 -5.34 -24.88
C ASN A 70 15.50 -5.38 -24.08
N GLN A 71 14.38 -5.67 -24.74
CA GLN A 71 13.04 -5.73 -24.14
C GLN A 71 13.03 -6.55 -22.84
N ALA A 72 13.81 -7.64 -22.79
CA ALA A 72 14.02 -8.45 -21.59
C ALA A 72 14.60 -7.69 -20.37
N THR A 73 15.50 -6.72 -20.58
CA THR A 73 16.03 -5.87 -19.49
C THR A 73 14.97 -4.90 -18.97
N GLN A 74 14.16 -4.32 -19.86
CA GLN A 74 13.05 -3.46 -19.42
C GLN A 74 12.01 -4.27 -18.64
N THR A 75 11.62 -5.44 -19.14
CA THR A 75 10.72 -6.36 -18.41
C THR A 75 11.28 -6.71 -17.03
N GLU A 76 12.58 -6.99 -16.90
CA GLU A 76 13.18 -7.31 -15.59
C GLU A 76 13.24 -6.10 -14.65
N ILE A 77 13.48 -4.89 -15.16
CA ILE A 77 13.42 -3.66 -14.35
C ILE A 77 12.02 -3.46 -13.79
N ILE A 78 10.99 -3.57 -14.64
CA ILE A 78 9.57 -3.46 -14.23
C ILE A 78 9.25 -4.52 -13.17
N ARG A 79 9.65 -5.77 -13.42
CA ARG A 79 9.41 -6.87 -12.48
C ARG A 79 10.06 -6.62 -11.12
N LYS A 80 11.24 -6.01 -11.08
CA LYS A 80 11.93 -5.64 -9.84
C LYS A 80 11.22 -4.51 -9.11
N LEU A 81 10.81 -3.46 -9.82
CA LEU A 81 10.05 -2.34 -9.24
C LEU A 81 8.73 -2.84 -8.65
N GLU A 82 8.00 -3.67 -9.39
CA GLU A 82 6.74 -4.26 -8.96
C GLU A 82 6.90 -5.16 -7.72
N LEU A 83 7.93 -6.01 -7.72
CA LEU A 83 8.25 -6.86 -6.58
C LEU A 83 8.60 -6.02 -5.34
N GLN A 84 9.32 -4.92 -5.52
CA GLN A 84 9.68 -4.03 -4.42
C GLN A 84 8.46 -3.26 -3.90
N ALA A 85 7.64 -2.70 -4.78
CA ALA A 85 6.37 -2.06 -4.42
C ALA A 85 5.49 -2.99 -3.58
N LYS A 86 5.32 -4.24 -4.03
CA LYS A 86 4.57 -5.26 -3.29
C LYS A 86 5.16 -5.56 -1.91
N LYS A 87 6.48 -5.73 -1.81
CA LYS A 87 7.16 -6.01 -0.52
C LYS A 87 6.98 -4.88 0.47
N GLU A 88 7.16 -3.64 0.04
CA GLU A 88 7.04 -2.45 0.89
C GLU A 88 5.60 -2.21 1.33
N LEU A 89 4.62 -2.47 0.46
CA LEU A 89 3.21 -2.44 0.85
C LEU A 89 2.92 -3.50 1.92
N MET A 90 3.27 -4.77 1.64
CA MET A 90 2.97 -5.87 2.55
C MET A 90 3.66 -5.76 3.91
N SER A 91 4.84 -5.15 3.98
CA SER A 91 5.56 -4.98 5.26
C SER A 91 4.94 -3.91 6.16
N ARG A 92 4.17 -2.98 5.59
CA ARG A 92 3.59 -1.82 6.28
C ARG A 92 2.07 -1.91 6.44
N ILE A 93 1.44 -2.95 5.88
CA ILE A 93 0.03 -3.26 6.11
C ILE A 93 -0.06 -4.14 7.37
N PRO A 94 -0.92 -3.81 8.35
CA PRO A 94 -1.14 -4.66 9.51
C PRO A 94 -1.58 -6.08 9.14
N HIS A 95 -1.11 -7.09 9.87
CA HIS A 95 -1.43 -8.49 9.60
C HIS A 95 -2.94 -8.80 9.59
N SER A 96 -3.73 -8.09 10.40
CA SER A 96 -5.19 -8.21 10.43
C SER A 96 -5.86 -7.81 9.13
N ILE A 97 -5.23 -6.91 8.36
CA ILE A 97 -5.69 -6.46 7.04
C ILE A 97 -5.25 -7.46 5.98
N LEU A 98 -3.99 -7.91 6.05
CA LEU A 98 -3.45 -8.92 5.14
C LEU A 98 -4.28 -10.22 5.18
N SER A 99 -4.74 -10.65 6.36
CA SER A 99 -5.55 -11.87 6.51
C SER A 99 -6.94 -11.79 5.88
N GLN A 100 -7.42 -10.58 5.57
CA GLN A 100 -8.71 -10.36 4.90
C GLN A 100 -8.58 -10.29 3.37
N MET A 101 -7.36 -10.17 2.86
CA MET A 101 -7.08 -10.13 1.43
C MET A 101 -6.93 -11.55 0.89
N ASN A 102 -7.95 -12.04 0.19
CA ASN A 102 -7.82 -13.25 -0.60
C ASN A 102 -6.77 -13.06 -1.70
N ASP A 103 -6.00 -14.11 -1.98
CA ASP A 103 -5.06 -14.17 -3.10
C ASP A 103 -3.99 -13.08 -3.13
N ILE A 104 -3.63 -12.50 -1.97
CA ILE A 104 -2.62 -11.43 -1.88
C ILE A 104 -1.28 -11.80 -2.51
N ILE A 105 -0.94 -13.09 -2.54
CA ILE A 105 0.26 -13.63 -3.20
C ILE A 105 0.19 -13.45 -4.73
N LEU A 106 -1.01 -13.50 -5.32
CA LEU A 106 -1.27 -13.35 -6.75
C LEU A 106 -1.52 -11.89 -7.16
N LEU A 107 -1.86 -11.00 -6.22
CA LEU A 107 -2.09 -9.59 -6.50
C LEU A 107 -0.78 -8.85 -6.80
N ASN A 108 -0.86 -7.92 -7.74
CA ASN A 108 0.18 -6.93 -8.00
C ASN A 108 0.05 -5.76 -7.00
N ALA A 109 1.04 -4.87 -6.93
CA ALA A 109 1.08 -3.78 -5.95
C ALA A 109 -0.16 -2.87 -6.04
N ASN A 110 -0.58 -2.55 -7.27
CA ASN A 110 -1.77 -1.75 -7.53
C ASN A 110 -3.07 -2.43 -7.06
N LYS A 111 -3.24 -3.74 -7.26
CA LYS A 111 -4.43 -4.45 -6.77
C LYS A 111 -4.47 -4.60 -5.25
N ILE A 112 -3.31 -4.71 -4.61
CA ILE A 112 -3.21 -4.62 -3.14
C ILE A 112 -3.65 -3.23 -2.68
N TRP A 113 -3.21 -2.18 -3.38
CA TRP A 113 -3.57 -0.80 -3.09
C TRP A 113 -5.07 -0.53 -3.22
N GLU A 114 -5.69 -0.87 -4.35
CA GLU A 114 -7.13 -0.73 -4.59
C GLU A 114 -7.97 -1.48 -3.54
N SER A 115 -7.45 -2.59 -3.02
CA SER A 115 -8.08 -3.41 -1.98
C SER A 115 -8.05 -2.78 -0.59
N LEU A 116 -7.24 -1.74 -0.37
CA LEU A 116 -7.17 -0.97 0.88
C LEU A 116 -8.07 0.26 0.85
N GLU A 117 -8.34 0.80 -0.34
CA GLU A 117 -9.20 1.97 -0.56
C GLU A 117 -10.70 1.63 -0.44
N ASN A 118 -11.06 0.37 -0.74
CA ASN A 118 -12.43 -0.16 -0.73
C ASN A 118 -12.67 -1.17 0.40
#